data_AF-A0A7I9ZLJ5-F1
#
_entry.id   AF-A0A7I9ZLJ5-F1
#
_cell.length_a   1.000
_cell.length_b   1.000
_cell.length_c   1.000
_cell.angle_alpha   90.00
_cell.angle_beta   90.00
_cell.angle_gamma   90.00
#
_symmetry.space_group_name_H-M   'P 1'
#
loop_
_entity.id
_entity.type
_entity.pdbx_description
1 polymer ?
#
loop_
_entity_poly.entity_id
_entity_poly.type
_entity_poly.pdbx_seq_one_letter_code
_entity_poly.pdbx_strand_id
1 'polypeptide(L)'
;MDHNADIVEVSDPRDMTIDDPPAPDPHFQVLKGEPSMEEIAALVTVLAGVGGGAAGEPGPQELNPWGHPVDKLRYDVSSWQRVTLLERTHMRR
;
A
#
# COMPACT_ATOMS: atom_id res chain seq x y z
N MET A 1 37.76 8.85 1.85
CA MET A 1 36.80 8.72 0.73
C MET A 1 35.79 7.69 1.20
N ASP A 2 34.89 8.12 2.08
CA ASP A 2 33.90 7.26 2.71
C ASP A 2 32.66 7.23 1.81
N HIS A 3 32.48 6.12 1.11
CA HIS A 3 31.34 5.87 0.22
C HIS A 3 30.20 5.17 0.99
N ASN A 4 29.68 5.79 2.04
CA ASN A 4 28.65 5.15 2.87
C ASN A 4 27.55 6.11 3.33
N ALA A 5 27.10 6.99 2.43
CA ALA A 5 25.87 7.74 2.56
C ALA A 5 25.09 7.63 1.24
N ASP A 6 23.78 7.51 1.34
CA ASP A 6 22.78 7.51 0.24
C ASP A 6 22.26 6.17 -0.29
N ILE A 7 22.07 5.17 0.58
CA ILE A 7 21.00 4.15 0.38
C ILE A 7 19.93 4.35 1.47
N VAL A 8 19.32 5.53 1.51
CA VAL A 8 18.00 5.73 2.15
C VAL A 8 17.22 6.73 1.30
N GLU A 9 17.18 6.52 -0.01
CA GLU A 9 16.10 7.08 -0.80
C GLU A 9 14.95 6.08 -0.65
N VAL A 10 14.10 6.32 0.34
CA VAL A 10 12.78 5.69 0.44
C VAL A 10 12.01 6.22 -0.75
N SER A 11 12.10 5.53 -1.89
CA SER A 11 11.27 5.82 -3.05
C SER A 11 9.83 5.81 -2.58
N ASP A 12 9.12 6.91 -2.86
CA ASP A 12 7.69 6.96 -2.62
C ASP A 12 7.07 5.74 -3.33
N PRO A 13 6.27 4.89 -2.66
CA PRO A 13 5.65 3.73 -3.31
C PRO A 13 4.81 4.10 -4.56
N ARG A 14 4.48 5.39 -4.73
CA ARG A 14 3.88 5.95 -5.94
C ARG A 14 4.81 5.91 -7.16
N ASP A 15 6.13 5.93 -6.98
CA ASP A 15 7.12 5.84 -8.07
C ASP A 15 7.31 4.39 -8.57
N MET A 16 6.80 3.40 -7.83
CA MET A 16 6.87 1.98 -8.20
C MET A 16 5.64 1.49 -8.99
N THR A 17 4.62 2.32 -9.15
CA THR A 17 3.44 2.04 -9.96
C THR A 17 3.46 2.91 -11.22
N ILE A 18 3.23 2.32 -12.39
CA ILE A 18 3.11 3.05 -13.67
C ILE A 18 1.95 4.05 -13.64
N ASP A 19 0.95 3.78 -12.80
CA ASP A 19 -0.20 4.63 -12.59
C ASP A 19 0.04 5.49 -11.34
N ASP A 20 0.21 6.81 -11.50
CA ASP A 20 0.25 7.79 -10.41
C ASP A 20 -1.09 7.75 -9.65
N PRO A 21 -1.17 7.05 -8.50
CA PRO A 21 -2.45 6.81 -7.87
C PRO A 21 -2.99 8.15 -7.34
N PRO A 22 -4.28 8.48 -7.46
CA PRO A 22 -4.80 9.73 -6.92
C PRO A 22 -4.43 9.87 -5.44
N ALA A 23 -4.23 11.11 -4.99
CA ALA A 23 -3.94 11.38 -3.57
C ALA A 23 -5.02 10.70 -2.71
N PRO A 24 -4.65 10.06 -1.59
CA PRO A 24 -5.60 9.35 -0.76
C PRO A 24 -6.69 10.30 -0.28
N ASP A 25 -7.93 9.84 -0.35
CA ASP A 25 -9.07 10.57 0.20
C ASP A 25 -8.84 10.86 1.69
N PRO A 26 -9.36 12.00 2.20
CA PRO A 26 -9.25 12.31 3.61
C PRO A 26 -9.85 11.18 4.46
N HIS A 27 -9.04 10.63 5.36
CA HIS A 27 -9.38 9.46 6.18
C HIS A 27 -10.54 9.72 7.16
N PHE A 28 -10.89 10.99 7.40
CA PHE A 28 -11.98 11.38 8.27
C PHE A 28 -12.62 12.68 7.79
N GLN A 29 -13.93 12.80 8.03
CA GLN A 29 -14.72 13.98 7.68
C GLN A 29 -15.55 14.43 8.89
N VAL A 30 -15.58 15.74 9.14
CA VAL A 30 -16.49 16.34 10.12
C VAL A 30 -17.87 16.47 9.46
N LEU A 31 -18.83 15.65 9.89
CA LEU A 31 -20.20 15.69 9.36
C LEU A 31 -21.08 16.75 10.03
N LYS A 32 -20.74 17.17 11.25
CA LYS A 32 -21.52 18.12 12.04
C LYS A 32 -20.65 18.87 13.04
N GLY A 33 -20.93 20.17 13.20
CA GLY A 33 -20.23 21.06 14.14
C GLY A 33 -19.06 21.80 13.50
N GLU A 34 -18.48 22.72 14.26
CA GLU A 34 -17.30 23.50 13.89
C GLU A 34 -16.23 23.30 14.97
N PRO A 35 -15.59 22.11 15.03
CA PRO A 35 -14.57 21.84 16.04
C PRO A 35 -13.34 22.74 15.81
N SER A 36 -12.71 23.14 16.90
CA SER A 36 -11.46 23.91 16.82
C SER A 36 -10.28 23.02 16.40
N MET A 37 -9.20 23.66 15.96
CA MET A 37 -7.99 22.93 15.55
C MET A 37 -7.37 22.15 16.72
N GLU A 38 -7.47 22.69 17.94
CA GLU A 38 -6.99 22.07 19.17
C GLU A 38 -7.79 20.79 19.51
N GLU A 39 -9.11 20.81 19.29
CA GLU A 39 -9.97 19.65 19.52
C GLU A 39 -9.68 18.53 18.50
N ILE A 40 -9.47 18.90 17.23
CA ILE A 40 -9.05 17.95 16.19
C ILE A 40 -7.68 17.35 16.55
N ALA A 41 -6.71 18.17 16.98
CA ALA A 41 -5.38 17.70 17.36
C ALA A 41 -5.44 16.73 18.55
N ALA A 42 -6.25 17.04 19.57
CA ALA A 42 -6.45 16.18 20.72
C ALA A 42 -7.04 14.82 20.32
N LEU A 43 -8.07 14.82 19.45
CA LEU A 43 -8.68 13.59 18.93
C LEU A 43 -7.67 12.73 18.16
N VAL A 44 -6.93 13.33 17.23
CA VAL A 44 -5.92 12.62 16.42
C VAL A 44 -4.84 12.02 17.32
N THR A 45 -4.40 12.76 18.34
CA THR A 45 -3.41 12.28 19.30
C THR A 45 -3.90 11.05 20.07
N VAL A 46 -5.15 11.07 20.54
CA VAL A 46 -5.76 9.92 21.22
C VAL A 46 -5.90 8.73 20.27
N LEU A 47 -6.37 8.95 19.04
CA LEU A 47 -6.52 7.90 18.04
C LEU A 47 -5.18 7.26 17.67
N ALA A 48 -4.13 8.07 17.48
CA ALA A 48 -2.77 7.60 17.24
C ALA A 48 -2.21 6.80 18.42
N GLY A 49 -2.56 7.19 19.66
CA GLY A 49 -2.16 6.47 20.87
C GLY A 49 -2.87 5.12 21.05
N VAL A 50 -4.17 5.05 20.72
CA VAL A 50 -4.99 3.83 20.83
C VAL A 50 -4.79 2.88 19.65
N GLY A 51 -4.55 3.41 18.45
CA GLY A 51 -4.39 2.66 17.20
C GLY A 51 -3.10 1.85 17.09
N GLY A 52 -2.19 1.95 18.06
CA GLY A 52 -0.97 1.15 18.09
C GLY A 52 0.01 1.51 16.98
N GLY A 53 0.70 2.63 17.16
CA GLY A 53 1.93 2.94 16.43
C GLY A 53 1.70 3.51 15.04
N ALA A 54 2.67 4.31 14.61
CA ALA A 54 2.79 4.82 13.24
C ALA A 54 2.35 3.77 12.22
N ALA A 55 1.78 4.21 11.09
CA ALA A 55 1.94 3.43 9.87
C ALA A 55 3.43 3.08 9.82
N GLY A 56 3.78 1.85 10.18
CA GLY A 56 5.16 1.43 10.27
C GLY A 56 5.76 1.79 8.93
N GLU A 57 6.97 2.36 8.94
CA GLU A 57 7.83 2.45 7.75
C GLU A 57 7.48 1.24 6.89
N PRO A 58 6.91 1.41 5.68
CA PRO A 58 6.38 0.28 4.92
C PRO A 58 7.49 -0.75 4.88
N GLY A 59 7.32 -1.79 5.69
CA GLY A 59 8.32 -2.84 5.81
C GLY A 59 8.51 -3.41 4.41
N PRO A 60 9.54 -4.24 4.18
CA PRO A 60 9.71 -4.92 2.90
C PRO A 60 8.36 -5.43 2.44
N GLN A 61 7.83 -4.82 1.36
CA GLN A 61 6.42 -4.97 1.00
C GLN A 61 6.13 -6.47 0.94
N GLU A 62 5.33 -6.98 1.87
CA GLU A 62 5.06 -8.41 1.90
C GLU A 62 4.50 -8.77 0.53
N LEU A 63 5.13 -9.77 -0.12
CA LEU A 63 4.71 -10.26 -1.42
C LEU A 63 3.24 -10.61 -1.33
N ASN A 64 2.37 -9.73 -1.85
CA ASN A 64 0.94 -9.95 -1.80
C ASN A 64 0.60 -11.01 -2.86
N PRO A 65 0.20 -12.23 -2.46
CA PRO A 65 -0.17 -13.26 -3.42
C PRO A 65 -1.56 -13.02 -4.02
N TRP A 66 -2.28 -11.99 -3.56
CA TRP A 66 -3.63 -11.67 -4.02
C TRP A 66 -3.63 -10.55 -5.05
N GLY A 67 -4.38 -10.75 -6.13
CA GLY A 67 -4.68 -9.69 -7.10
C GLY A 67 -3.69 -9.63 -8.27
N HIS A 68 -2.94 -10.69 -8.53
CA HIS A 68 -2.05 -10.74 -9.69
C HIS A 68 -2.89 -10.64 -10.98
N PRO A 69 -2.43 -9.93 -12.03
CA PRO A 69 -3.19 -9.78 -13.28
C PRO A 69 -3.66 -11.10 -13.90
N VAL A 70 -2.94 -12.20 -13.65
CA VAL A 70 -3.32 -13.56 -14.08
C VAL A 70 -4.65 -14.03 -13.50
N ASP A 71 -4.99 -13.61 -12.28
CA ASP A 71 -6.23 -14.02 -11.60
C ASP A 71 -7.46 -13.40 -12.29
N LYS A 72 -7.26 -12.23 -12.91
CA LYS A 72 -8.29 -11.47 -13.62
C LYS A 72 -8.55 -11.98 -15.05
N LEU A 73 -7.72 -12.89 -15.57
CA LEU A 73 -7.85 -13.40 -16.94
C LEU A 73 -9.08 -14.29 -17.11
N ARG A 74 -9.95 -13.97 -18.06
CA ARG A 74 -11.14 -14.75 -18.40
C ARG A 74 -10.88 -15.83 -19.45
N TYR A 75 -9.86 -16.64 -19.22
CA TYR A 75 -9.67 -17.86 -20.00
C TYR A 75 -10.50 -19.00 -19.42
N ASP A 76 -10.89 -19.95 -20.26
CA ASP A 76 -11.47 -21.21 -19.81
C ASP A 76 -10.53 -21.91 -18.81
N VAL A 77 -11.09 -22.64 -17.85
CA VAL A 77 -10.32 -23.35 -16.82
C VAL A 77 -9.40 -24.41 -17.41
N SER A 78 -9.74 -24.99 -18.57
CA SER A 78 -8.88 -25.95 -19.28
C SER A 78 -7.85 -25.28 -20.20
N SER A 79 -7.79 -23.94 -20.25
CA SER A 79 -6.84 -23.22 -21.11
C SER A 79 -5.41 -23.38 -20.61
N TRP A 80 -4.56 -23.97 -21.44
CA TRP A 80 -3.14 -24.15 -21.14
C TRP A 80 -2.39 -22.82 -20.92
N GLN A 81 -2.82 -21.74 -21.59
CA GLN A 81 -2.29 -20.40 -21.37
C GLN A 81 -2.52 -19.93 -19.92
N ARG A 82 -3.74 -20.12 -19.39
CA ARG A 82 -4.08 -19.78 -18.00
C ARG A 82 -3.28 -20.61 -17.00
N VAL A 83 -3.19 -21.92 -17.21
CA VAL A 83 -2.45 -22.85 -16.34
C VAL A 83 -0.97 -22.45 -16.26
N THR A 84 -0.34 -22.20 -17.41
CA THR A 84 1.08 -21.86 -17.49
C THR A 84 1.40 -20.52 -16.81
N LEU A 85 0.58 -19.50 -17.05
CA LEU A 85 0.75 -18.19 -16.42
C LEU A 85 0.56 -18.27 -14.90
N LEU A 86 -0.46 -19.00 -14.43
CA LEU A 86 -0.72 -19.17 -13.00
C LEU A 86 0.44 -19.86 -12.30
N GLU A 87 0.96 -20.94 -12.89
CA GLU A 87 2.09 -21.70 -12.36
C GLU A 87 3.37 -20.86 -12.30
N ARG A 88 3.69 -20.10 -13.35
CA ARG A 88 4.89 -19.23 -13.36
C ARG A 88 4.81 -18.11 -12.33
N THR A 89 3.62 -17.55 -12.12
CA THR A 89 3.43 -16.45 -11.18
C THR A 89 3.42 -16.93 -9.73
N HIS A 90 2.70 -18.01 -9.43
CA HIS A 90 2.42 -18.40 -8.05
C HIS A 90 3.35 -19.50 -7.53
N MET A 91 3.86 -20.38 -8.40
CA MET A 91 4.63 -21.56 -7.99
C MET A 91 6.14 -21.37 -8.09
N ARG A 92 6.65 -20.38 -8.85
CA ARG A 92 8.08 -20.06 -8.86
C ARG A 92 8.41 -19.12 -7.70
N ARG A 93 9.13 -19.64 -6.71
CA ARG A 93 9.93 -18.90 -5.74
C ARG A 93 11.41 -19.11 -6.04
#